data_AF-A0A661GVG6-F1
#
_entry.id   AF-A0A661GVG6-F1
#
_cell.length_a   1.000
_cell.length_b   1.000
_cell.length_c   1.000
_cell.angle_alpha   90.00
_cell.angle_beta   90.00
_cell.angle_gamma   90.00
#
_symmetry.space_group_name_H-M   'P 1'
#
loop_
_entity.id
_entity.type
_entity.pdbx_description
1 polymer ?
#
loop_
_entity_poly.entity_id
_entity_poly.type
_entity_poly.pdbx_seq_one_letter_code
_entity_poly.pdbx_strand_id
1 'polypeptide(L)'
;MNTRQIITLQALLFISSTFCFQSASATDWWKQYGPQQTVRENVFTFTEKPAVKYQGNDRYDITFTVKAYCDVTVGLVDKKGKIIRHLASG
;
A
#
# COMPACT_ATOMS: atom_id res chain seq x y z
N MET A 1 -55.16 -37.60 10.43
CA MET A 1 -53.98 -36.86 9.91
C MET A 1 -54.09 -36.85 8.39
N ASN A 2 -54.35 -35.69 7.78
CA ASN A 2 -54.92 -35.57 6.43
C ASN A 2 -53.84 -35.17 5.41
N THR A 3 -53.94 -35.64 4.17
CA THR A 3 -52.95 -35.52 3.07
C THR A 3 -52.49 -34.08 2.82
N ARG A 4 -53.30 -33.08 3.17
CA ARG A 4 -52.96 -31.66 3.11
C ARG A 4 -51.84 -31.23 4.07
N GLN A 5 -51.74 -31.87 5.25
CA GLN A 5 -50.72 -31.54 6.26
C GLN A 5 -49.33 -32.11 5.91
N ILE A 6 -49.29 -33.21 5.16
CA ILE A 6 -48.05 -33.86 4.73
C ILE A 6 -47.38 -33.04 3.61
N ILE A 7 -48.17 -32.47 2.69
CA ILE A 7 -47.67 -31.64 1.59
C ILE A 7 -47.09 -30.31 2.10
N THR A 8 -47.72 -29.70 3.12
CA THR A 8 -47.21 -28.46 3.72
C THR A 8 -45.90 -28.66 4.50
N LEU A 9 -45.68 -29.84 5.10
CA LEU A 9 -44.44 -30.12 5.84
C LEU A 9 -43.26 -30.41 4.91
N GLN A 10 -43.50 -31.02 3.73
CA GLN A 10 -42.45 -31.25 2.73
C GLN A 10 -42.06 -29.97 1.98
N ALA A 11 -42.99 -29.03 1.77
CA ALA A 11 -42.67 -27.75 1.13
C ALA A 11 -41.76 -26.86 2.00
N LEU A 12 -41.88 -26.94 3.33
CA LEU A 12 -41.08 -26.15 4.27
C LEU A 12 -39.65 -26.68 4.47
N LEU A 13 -39.41 -27.97 4.23
CA LEU A 13 -38.06 -28.57 4.31
C LEU A 13 -37.18 -28.31 3.09
N PHE A 14 -37.76 -27.88 1.96
CA PHE A 14 -36.99 -27.51 0.77
C PHE A 14 -36.48 -26.07 0.78
N ILE A 15 -37.05 -25.20 1.61
CA ILE A 15 -36.72 -23.76 1.61
C ILE A 15 -35.48 -23.45 2.48
N SER A 16 -35.08 -24.34 3.39
CA SER A 16 -33.91 -24.10 4.27
C SER A 16 -32.55 -24.49 3.67
N SER A 17 -32.51 -25.21 2.54
CA SER A 17 -31.24 -25.70 1.97
C SER A 17 -30.64 -24.82 0.88
N THR A 18 -31.34 -23.77 0.43
CA THR A 18 -30.94 -22.96 -0.72
C THR A 18 -30.45 -21.56 -0.34
N PHE A 19 -30.00 -21.36 0.91
CA PHE A 19 -29.11 -20.25 1.25
C PHE A 19 -27.68 -20.80 1.39
N CYS A 20 -27.19 -21.36 0.29
CA CYS A 20 -25.75 -21.53 0.12
C CYS A 20 -25.17 -20.12 0.14
N PHE A 21 -24.32 -19.84 1.12
CA PHE A 21 -23.47 -18.66 1.23
C PHE A 21 -23.10 -18.11 -0.15
N GLN A 22 -23.71 -17.00 -0.55
CA GLN A 22 -23.16 -16.21 -1.65
C GLN A 22 -21.93 -15.51 -1.07
N SER A 23 -20.78 -16.20 -1.05
CA SER A 23 -19.51 -15.51 -0.91
C SER A 23 -19.42 -14.57 -2.11
N ALA A 24 -19.62 -13.27 -1.89
CA ALA A 24 -19.16 -12.28 -2.84
C ALA A 24 -17.66 -12.51 -2.97
N SER A 25 -17.25 -13.19 -4.05
CA SER A 25 -15.84 -13.31 -4.40
C SER A 25 -15.28 -11.90 -4.39
N ALA A 26 -14.24 -11.66 -3.61
CA ALA A 26 -13.46 -10.43 -3.66
C ALA A 26 -13.01 -10.23 -5.10
N THR A 27 -13.76 -9.45 -5.88
CA THR A 27 -13.50 -9.26 -7.29
C THR A 27 -12.28 -8.35 -7.41
N ASP A 28 -11.13 -9.00 -7.46
CA ASP A 28 -9.89 -8.53 -8.06
C ASP A 28 -9.31 -7.23 -7.50
N TRP A 29 -9.13 -7.15 -6.18
CA TRP A 29 -8.36 -6.05 -5.58
C TRP A 29 -6.91 -5.96 -6.11
N TRP A 30 -6.39 -7.05 -6.69
CA TRP A 30 -5.08 -7.13 -7.33
C TRP A 30 -5.09 -6.73 -8.81
N LYS A 31 -6.25 -6.44 -9.43
CA LYS A 31 -6.28 -5.95 -10.81
C LYS A 31 -5.72 -4.53 -10.86
N GLN A 32 -4.72 -4.35 -11.71
CA GLN A 32 -4.04 -3.09 -11.92
C GLN A 32 -4.96 -2.09 -12.63
N TYR A 33 -5.38 -1.05 -11.93
CA TYR A 33 -6.20 0.02 -12.49
C TYR A 33 -5.35 0.93 -13.40
N GLY A 34 -5.46 0.71 -14.72
CA GLY A 34 -5.14 1.70 -15.76
C GLY A 34 -3.65 1.88 -16.14
N PRO A 35 -3.38 2.40 -17.35
CA PRO A 35 -2.02 2.73 -17.79
C PRO A 35 -1.64 4.13 -17.27
N GLN A 36 -1.05 4.16 -16.08
CA GLN A 36 -0.02 5.13 -15.75
C GLN A 36 1.09 4.31 -15.07
N GLN A 37 1.85 3.54 -15.86
CA GLN A 37 3.15 3.10 -15.38
C GLN A 37 3.85 4.37 -14.90
N THR A 38 4.20 4.45 -13.62
CA THR A 38 5.00 5.56 -13.11
C THR A 38 6.31 5.46 -13.89
N VAL A 39 6.46 6.28 -14.93
CA VAL A 39 7.68 6.30 -15.75
C VAL A 39 8.76 6.85 -14.82
N ARG A 40 9.60 5.95 -14.31
CA ARG A 40 10.72 6.33 -13.45
C ARG A 40 11.78 6.94 -14.34
N GLU A 41 12.15 8.18 -14.04
CA GLU A 41 13.25 8.85 -14.71
C GLU A 41 14.57 8.39 -14.07
N ASN A 42 15.54 7.97 -14.88
CA ASN A 42 16.85 7.53 -14.38
C ASN A 42 17.79 8.73 -14.16
N VAL A 43 17.33 9.74 -13.42
CA VAL A 43 18.05 11.01 -13.19
C VAL A 43 18.19 11.24 -11.68
N PHE A 44 19.33 10.83 -11.13
CA PHE A 44 19.62 10.90 -9.68
C PHE A 44 20.53 12.07 -9.29
N THR A 45 20.48 13.14 -10.07
CA THR A 45 21.42 14.26 -9.94
C THR A 45 20.80 15.40 -9.14
N PHE A 46 21.51 15.87 -8.12
CA PHE A 46 21.17 17.11 -7.44
C PHE A 46 21.44 18.32 -8.36
N THR A 47 20.58 19.34 -8.31
CA THR A 47 20.82 20.60 -9.03
C THR A 47 21.97 21.39 -8.40
N GLU A 48 22.20 21.18 -7.11
CA GLU A 48 23.22 21.83 -6.29
C GLU A 48 23.73 20.87 -5.21
N LYS A 49 24.85 21.21 -4.57
CA LYS A 49 25.39 20.39 -3.48
C LYS A 49 24.41 20.39 -2.28
N PRO A 50 23.97 19.24 -1.77
CA PRO A 50 23.16 19.18 -0.56
C PRO A 50 23.85 19.85 0.62
N ALA A 51 23.06 20.53 1.45
CA ALA A 51 23.55 21.25 2.63
C ALA A 51 22.98 20.63 3.91
N VAL A 52 23.80 20.64 4.96
CA VAL A 52 23.40 20.24 6.31
C VAL A 52 23.74 21.38 7.26
N LYS A 53 22.77 21.82 8.05
CA LYS A 53 22.93 22.88 9.05
C LYS A 53 22.52 22.36 10.43
N TYR A 54 23.42 22.46 11.40
CA TYR A 54 23.09 22.22 12.80
C TYR A 54 22.34 23.43 13.37
N GLN A 55 21.19 23.19 13.99
CA GLN A 55 20.33 24.22 14.57
C GLN A 55 20.40 24.26 16.11
N GLY A 56 21.23 23.43 16.74
CA GLY A 56 21.21 23.23 18.19
C GLY A 56 20.22 22.16 18.62
N ASN A 57 20.25 21.76 19.89
CA ASN A 57 19.28 20.84 20.51
C ASN A 57 19.02 19.57 19.68
N ASP A 58 20.08 18.94 19.18
CA ASP A 58 20.01 17.74 18.33
C ASP A 58 19.19 17.87 17.04
N ARG A 59 18.96 19.11 16.59
CA ARG A 59 18.26 19.41 15.33
C ARG A 59 19.23 19.71 14.21
N TYR A 60 18.98 19.07 13.07
CA TYR A 60 19.68 19.31 11.82
C TYR A 60 18.67 19.59 10.72
N ASP A 61 18.93 20.64 9.95
CA ASP A 61 18.19 20.92 8.71
C ASP A 61 19.03 20.40 7.54
N ILE A 62 18.41 19.59 6.69
CA ILE A 62 19.01 19.00 5.49
C ILE A 62 18.25 19.56 4.29
N THR A 63 18.95 20.24 3.40
CA THR A 63 18.36 20.89 2.22
C THR A 63 19.00 20.35 0.96
N PHE A 64 18.17 19.98 -0.01
CA PHE A 64 18.59 19.51 -1.32
C PHE A 64 17.52 19.81 -2.36
N THR A 65 17.97 19.86 -3.62
CA THR A 65 17.10 20.04 -4.79
C THR A 65 17.54 19.04 -5.86
N VAL A 66 16.60 18.33 -6.47
CA VAL A 66 16.85 17.30 -7.50
C VAL A 66 16.35 17.74 -8.87
N LYS A 67 16.99 17.24 -9.93
CA LYS A 67 16.64 17.60 -11.32
C LYS A 67 15.36 16.95 -11.85
N ALA A 68 14.88 15.88 -11.22
CA ALA A 68 13.84 14.99 -11.73
C ALA A 68 12.97 14.41 -10.60
N TYR A 69 11.91 13.68 -10.98
CA TYR A 69 10.98 13.05 -10.04
C TYR A 69 11.56 11.76 -9.39
N CYS A 70 11.76 11.84 -8.07
CA CYS A 70 11.74 10.78 -7.04
C CYS A 70 12.75 9.60 -7.09
N ASP A 71 13.70 9.62 -6.16
CA ASP A 71 13.71 8.77 -4.95
C ASP A 71 14.93 9.19 -4.10
N VAL A 72 14.77 10.16 -3.19
CA VAL A 72 15.86 10.58 -2.29
C VAL A 72 15.67 9.94 -0.92
N THR A 73 16.62 9.09 -0.53
CA THR A 73 16.69 8.58 0.83
C THR A 73 17.68 9.41 1.64
N VAL A 74 17.22 9.94 2.78
CA VAL A 74 18.06 10.56 3.79
C VAL A 74 18.28 9.56 4.91
N GLY A 75 19.54 9.26 5.24
CA GLY A 75 19.89 8.30 6.28
C GLY A 75 21.16 8.68 7.04
N LEU A 76 21.31 8.12 8.23
CA LEU A 76 22.51 8.21 9.04
C LEU A 76 23.41 7.03 8.72
N VAL A 77 24.68 7.30 8.44
CA VAL A 77 25.69 6.30 8.11
C VAL A 77 26.86 6.44 9.07
N ASP A 78 27.38 5.32 9.56
CA ASP A 78 28.57 5.34 10.41
C ASP A 78 29.86 5.58 9.58
N LYS A 79 30.99 5.72 10.29
CA LYS A 79 32.30 5.94 9.65
C LYS A 79 32.77 4.76 8.79
N LYS A 80 32.15 3.58 8.90
CA LYS A 80 32.46 2.37 8.12
C LYS A 80 31.49 2.17 6.96
N GLY A 81 30.57 3.10 6.74
CA GLY A 81 29.55 3.00 5.68
C GLY A 81 28.32 2.18 6.06
N LYS A 82 28.15 1.78 7.33
CA LYS A 82 26.93 1.07 7.76
C LYS A 82 25.78 2.06 7.94
N ILE A 83 24.65 1.77 7.30
CA ILE A 83 23.40 2.52 7.52
C ILE A 83 22.92 2.24 8.96
N ILE A 84 22.84 3.31 9.76
CA ILE A 84 22.36 3.28 11.15
C ILE A 84 20.84 3.46 11.19
N ARG A 85 20.31 4.36 10.35
CA ARG A 85 18.88 4.73 10.35
C ARG A 85 18.47 5.40 9.04
N HIS A 86 17.27 5.08 8.54
CA HIS A 86 16.58 5.89 7.52
C HIS A 86 15.76 7.00 8.20
N LEU A 87 15.88 8.23 7.72
CA LEU A 87 15.18 9.40 8.24
C LEU A 87 13.97 9.77 7.37
N ALA A 88 14.16 9.80 6.05
CA ALA A 88 13.11 10.11 5.09
C ALA A 88 13.39 9.41 3.76
N SER A 89 12.34 9.06 3.02
CA SER A 89 12.42 8.53 1.66
C SER A 89 11.19 8.96 0.89
N GLY A 90 11.35 9.34 -0.38
CA GLY A 90 10.26 9.72 -1.27
C GLY A 90 10.74 10.17 -2.62
#